data_AF-A0A392SE63-F1
#
_entry.id   AF-A0A392SE63-F1
#
_cell.length_a   1.000
_cell.length_b   1.000
_cell.length_c   1.000
_cell.angle_alpha   90.00
_cell.angle_beta   90.00
_cell.angle_gamma   90.00
#
_symmetry.space_group_name_H-M   'P 1'
#
loop_
_entity.id
_entity.type
_entity.pdbx_description
1 polymer ?
#
loop_
_entity_poly.entity_id
_entity_poly.type
_entity_poly.pdbx_seq_one_letter_code
_entity_poly.pdbx_strand_id
1 'polypeptide(L)' 'TNAQIVEALATLTNIVARDNQPGREGEMRLERFMKHIPPTFTGGYNPDGAYKWLEELEIIFEAMECSEEGKTTLGTYV' A
#
# COMPACT_ATOMS: atom_id res chain seq x y z
N THR A 1 7.85 37.08 -20.47
CA THR A 1 6.56 36.36 -20.42
C THR A 1 6.68 34.89 -20.77
N ASN A 2 7.38 34.51 -21.85
CA ASN A 2 7.52 33.09 -22.25
C ASN A 2 8.36 32.22 -21.30
N ALA A 3 9.39 32.77 -20.65
CA ALA A 3 10.26 32.01 -19.74
C ALA A 3 9.51 31.50 -18.49
N GLN A 4 8.64 32.33 -17.89
CA GLN A 4 7.85 31.97 -16.71
C GLN A 4 6.84 30.85 -17.01
N ILE A 5 6.31 30.80 -18.23
CA ILE A 5 5.38 29.74 -18.67
C ILE A 5 6.13 28.40 -18.80
N VAL A 6 7.33 28.42 -19.36
CA VAL A 6 8.17 27.21 -19.49
C VAL A 6 8.60 26.69 -18.11
N GLU A 7 8.96 27.58 -17.19
CA GLU A 7 9.33 27.22 -15.81
C GLU A 7 8.14 26.62 -15.05
N ALA A 8 6.94 27.20 -15.18
CA ALA A 8 5.72 26.68 -14.59
C ALA A 8 5.37 25.28 -15.15
N LEU A 9 5.50 25.08 -16.47
CA LEU A 9 5.30 23.78 -17.11
C LEU A 9 6.30 22.74 -16.61
N ALA A 10 7.59 23.07 -16.54
CA ALA A 10 8.62 22.17 -16.03
C ALA A 10 8.36 21.77 -14.57
N THR A 11 7.89 22.72 -13.74
CA THR A 11 7.52 22.45 -12.35
C THR A 11 6.35 21.49 -12.26
N LEU A 12 5.30 21.67 -13.07
CA LEU A 12 4.15 20.76 -13.14
C LEU A 12 4.57 19.37 -13.61
N THR A 13 5.43 19.25 -14.63
CA THR A 13 5.95 17.97 -15.09
C THR A 13 6.71 17.24 -13.99
N ASN A 14 7.52 17.95 -13.21
CA ASN A 14 8.26 17.36 -12.09
C ASN A 14 7.33 16.88 -10.95
N ILE A 15 6.24 17.59 -10.67
CA ILE A 15 5.23 17.18 -9.67
C ILE A 15 4.54 15.89 -10.12
N VAL A 16 4.05 15.86 -11.35
CA VAL A 16 3.38 14.68 -11.93
C VAL A 16 4.33 13.47 -11.97
N ALA A 17 5.61 13.68 -12.31
CA ALA A 17 6.62 12.62 -12.32
C ALA A 17 6.89 12.05 -10.92
N ARG A 18 6.90 12.90 -9.88
CA ARG A 18 7.10 12.47 -8.48
C ARG A 18 5.88 11.76 -7.88
N ASP A 19 4.68 12.14 -8.28
CA ASP A 19 3.44 11.51 -7.81
C ASP A 19 3.19 10.16 -8.51
N ASN A 20 3.56 10.03 -9.78
CA ASN A 20 3.44 8.77 -10.55
C ASN A 20 4.61 7.80 -10.34
N GLN A 21 5.42 7.97 -9.29
CA GLN A 21 6.57 7.11 -9.04
C GLN A 21 6.10 5.75 -8.46
N PRO A 22 6.38 4.60 -9.13
CA PRO A 22 5.80 3.30 -8.75
C PRO A 22 6.05 2.88 -7.29
N GLY A 23 7.19 3.27 -6.72
CA GLY A 23 7.51 2.95 -5.32
C GLY A 23 6.69 3.74 -4.29
N ARG A 24 6.29 4.99 -4.62
CA ARG A 24 5.59 5.87 -3.68
C ARG A 24 4.16 5.42 -3.43
N GLU A 25 3.49 4.91 -4.46
CA GLU A 25 2.15 4.33 -4.30
C GLU A 25 2.20 3.08 -3.40
N GLY A 26 3.19 2.21 -3.59
CA GLY A 26 3.43 1.06 -2.72
C GLY A 26 3.68 1.46 -1.26
N GLU A 27 4.54 2.46 -1.03
CA GLU A 27 4.82 3.00 0.31
C GLU A 27 3.56 3.58 0.97
N MET A 28 2.77 4.40 0.25
CA MET A 28 1.51 4.96 0.77
C MET A 28 0.48 3.86 1.13
N ARG A 29 0.43 2.79 0.33
CA ARG A 29 -0.44 1.63 0.60
C ARG A 29 0.02 0.85 1.84
N LEU A 30 1.33 0.63 1.99
CA LEU A 30 1.89 -0.02 3.19
C LEU A 30 1.65 0.80 4.46
N GLU A 31 1.86 2.12 4.40
CA GLU A 31 1.57 3.01 5.54
C GLU A 31 0.10 2.96 5.94
N ARG A 32 -0.82 2.94 4.96
CA ARG A 32 -2.26 2.79 5.23
C ARG A 32 -2.56 1.42 5.85
N PHE A 33 -1.96 0.35 5.35
CA PHE A 33 -2.13 -1.00 5.88
C PHE A 33 -1.71 -1.10 7.35
N MET A 34 -0.53 -0.56 7.70
CA MET A 34 -0.03 -0.60 9.08
C MET A 34 -0.88 0.22 10.06
N LYS A 35 -1.61 1.25 9.59
CA LYS A 35 -2.57 2.00 10.43
C LYS A 35 -3.77 1.16 10.88
N HIS A 36 -4.09 0.07 10.18
CA HIS A 36 -5.12 -0.88 10.59
C HIS A 36 -4.63 -1.91 11.62
N ILE A 37 -3.33 -1.89 11.97
CA ILE A 37 -2.72 -2.80 12.95
C ILE A 37 -3.01 -4.27 12.56
N PRO A 38 -2.53 -4.71 11.39
CA PRO A 38 -2.79 -6.06 10.94
C PRO A 38 -2.22 -7.09 11.93
N PRO A 39 -2.93 -8.21 12.16
CA PRO A 39 -2.51 -9.21 13.11
C PRO A 39 -1.22 -9.91 12.63
N THR A 40 -0.32 -10.22 13.56
CA THR A 40 0.91 -10.98 13.26
C THR A 40 0.66 -12.47 13.39
N PHE A 41 1.12 -13.26 12.41
CA PHE A 41 1.06 -14.71 12.53
C PHE A 41 2.21 -15.22 13.41
N THR A 42 1.87 -15.78 14.57
CA THR A 42 2.86 -16.32 15.51
C THR A 42 3.36 -17.72 15.14
N GLY A 43 2.82 -18.32 14.08
CA GLY A 43 3.21 -19.64 13.61
C GLY A 43 2.63 -20.81 14.42
N GLY A 44 3.23 -21.98 14.25
CA GLY A 44 2.87 -23.22 14.96
C GLY A 44 1.75 -24.03 14.30
N TYR A 45 1.51 -25.24 14.83
CA TYR A 45 0.44 -26.14 14.38
C TYR A 45 -0.90 -25.78 15.03
N ASN A 46 -1.44 -24.61 14.66
CA ASN A 46 -2.75 -24.15 15.10
C ASN A 46 -3.62 -23.78 13.88
N PRO A 47 -4.38 -24.73 13.31
CA PRO A 47 -5.19 -24.48 12.12
C PRO A 47 -6.29 -23.45 12.35
N ASP A 48 -6.94 -23.46 13.52
CA ASP A 48 -7.98 -22.49 13.87
C ASP A 48 -7.40 -21.08 14.01
N GLY A 49 -6.21 -20.97 14.62
CA GLY A 49 -5.48 -19.70 14.73
C GLY A 49 -5.02 -19.16 13.38
N ALA A 50 -4.55 -20.03 12.49
CA ALA A 50 -4.17 -19.65 11.12
C ALA A 50 -5.38 -19.18 10.32
N TYR A 51 -6.52 -19.86 10.44
CA TYR A 51 -7.76 -19.46 9.77
C TYR A 51 -8.24 -18.09 10.27
N LYS A 52 -8.26 -17.88 11.59
CA LYS A 52 -8.65 -16.60 12.18
C LYS A 52 -7.72 -15.45 11.78
N TRP A 53 -6.41 -15.70 11.73
CA TRP A 53 -5.44 -14.70 11.25
C TRP A 53 -5.71 -14.29 9.80
N LEU A 54 -5.99 -15.25 8.91
CA LEU A 54 -6.36 -14.96 7.52
C LEU A 54 -7.68 -14.19 7.42
N GLU A 55 -8.69 -14.54 8.21
CA GLU A 55 -9.98 -13.84 8.22
C GLU A 55 -9.83 -12.37 8.63
N GLU A 56 -9.07 -12.10 9.69
CA GLU A 56 -8.79 -10.73 10.16
C GLU A 56 -7.96 -9.93 9.14
N LEU A 57 -7.01 -10.56 8.45
CA LEU A 57 -6.27 -9.91 7.36
C LEU A 57 -7.14 -9.58 6.14
N GLU A 58 -8.02 -10.49 5.75
CA GLU A 58 -8.89 -10.30 4.58
C GLU A 58 -9.85 -9.12 4.77
N ILE A 59 -10.35 -8.91 6.00
CA ILE A 59 -11.17 -7.74 6.36
C ILE A 59 -10.42 -6.43 6.07
N ILE A 60 -9.11 -6.38 6.39
CA ILE A 60 -8.29 -5.18 6.15
C ILE A 60 -8.08 -4.99 4.65
N PHE A 61 -7.77 -6.06 3.91
CA PHE A 61 -7.58 -5.99 2.47
C PHE A 61 -8.85 -5.54 1.73
N GLU A 62 -10.02 -6.01 2.15
CA GLU A 62 -11.30 -5.58 1.61
C GLU A 62 -11.57 -4.11 1.92
N ALA A 63 -11.38 -3.67 3.17
CA ALA A 63 -11.54 -2.27 3.56
C ALA A 63 -10.59 -1.30 2.81
N MET A 64 -9.44 -1.81 2.37
CA MET A 64 -8.46 -1.07 1.58
C MET A 64 -8.65 -1.21 0.06
N GLU A 65 -9.62 -2.01 -0.39
CA GLU A 65 -9.86 -2.33 -1.81
C GLU A 65 -8.61 -2.89 -2.51
N CYS A 66 -7.88 -3.77 -1.83
CA CYS A 66 -6.65 -4.35 -2.36
C CYS A 66 -6.90 -5.29 -3.55
N SER A 67 -6.11 -5.14 -4.61
CA SER A 67 -5.98 -6.17 -5.63
C SER A 67 -5.25 -7.39 -5.08
N GLU A 68 -5.37 -8.55 -5.73
CA GLU A 68 -4.65 -9.78 -5.34
C GLU A 68 -3.12 -9.60 -5.27
N GLU A 69 -2.55 -8.81 -6.17
CA GLU A 69 -1.13 -8.41 -6.12
C GLU A 69 -0.82 -7.55 -4.90
N GLY A 70 -1.73 -6.63 -4.54
CA GLY A 70 -1.64 -5.81 -3.34
C GLY A 70 -1.70 -6.64 -2.06
N LYS A 71 -2.63 -7.61 -1.98
CA LYS A 71 -2.75 -8.56 -0.86
C LYS A 71 -1.46 -9.35 -0.67
N THR A 72 -0.93 -9.90 -1.77
CA THR A 72 0.34 -10.65 -1.75
C THR A 72 1.49 -9.79 -1.23
N THR A 73 1.61 -8.56 -1.73
CA THR A 73 2.68 -7.64 -1.33
C THR A 73 2.58 -7.26 0.15
N LEU A 74 1.41 -6.82 0.60
CA LEU A 74 1.19 -6.37 1.98
C LEU A 74 1.24 -7.52 2.99
N GLY A 75 0.77 -8.71 2.61
CA GLY A 75 0.82 -9.92 3.44
C GLY A 75 2.24 -10.38 3.79
N THR A 76 3.27 -9.95 3.06
CA THR A 76 4.67 -10.27 3.41
C THR A 76 5.18 -9.54 4.66
N TYR A 77 4.44 -8.56 5.18
CA TYR A 77 4.88 -7.71 6.30
C TYR A 77 4.29 -8.14 7.66
N VAL A 78 3.53 -9.25 7.74
CA VAL A 78 2.70 -9.65 8.90
C VAL A 78 2.83 -11.11 9.27
#